data_AF-A0A6B2F811-F1
#
_entry.id   AF-A0A6B2F811-F1
#
_cell.length_a   1.000
_cell.length_b   1.000
_cell.length_c   1.000
_cell.angle_alpha   90.00
_cell.angle_beta   90.00
_cell.angle_gamma   90.00
#
_symmetry.space_group_name_H-M   'P 1'
#
loop_
_entity.id
_entity.type
_entity.pdbx_description
1 polymer ?
#
loop_
_entity_poly.entity_id
_entity_poly.type
_entity_poly.pdbx_seq_one_letter_code
_entity_poly.pdbx_strand_id
1 'polypeptide(L)'
;MRRAPAPGLLLPPPSPLLLLLGFLVLDRGCTAQYSSDLCNWKGSGLTHESHRKDVEQVYLRCSEGTIEWMYPTGALIINLRPNIISSSYKHWTVCIKPYKNSAGANIYLEKTGELKLLAQEGDHSPTRVHCFNFDQGGLFVEATPQQDISRKITGFQYELISKGMASDLHMISAPCRPCSDTEVLLAVCSSDFVVRGTIQSVINEEDQQDSIISININRIYRQKTRIFHSAEESGQWQGQIKTLLQCGVKPGDGDFLFTGSMHFGEARLGCAPRFKDFQRMYKEAKDKGLNPCEIGPD
;
A
#
# COMPACT_ATOMS: atom_id res chain seq x y z
N MET A 1 -35.45 -43.08 -61.08
CA MET A 1 -36.75 -42.82 -60.43
C MET A 1 -36.50 -41.91 -59.22
N ARG A 2 -36.84 -40.62 -59.35
CA ARG A 2 -36.59 -39.59 -58.33
C ARG A 2 -37.70 -39.66 -57.26
N ARG A 3 -37.31 -39.73 -55.98
CA ARG A 3 -38.23 -39.68 -54.82
C ARG A 3 -38.82 -38.28 -54.67
N ALA A 4 -40.12 -38.21 -54.41
CA ALA A 4 -40.86 -36.99 -54.09
C ALA A 4 -40.53 -36.48 -52.67
N PRO A 5 -40.63 -35.16 -52.38
CA PRO A 5 -40.44 -34.61 -51.05
C PRO A 5 -41.71 -34.71 -50.20
N ALA A 6 -41.55 -34.91 -48.89
CA ALA A 6 -42.60 -34.92 -47.89
C ALA A 6 -43.10 -33.48 -47.57
N PRO A 7 -44.35 -33.30 -47.13
CA PRO A 7 -44.88 -31.99 -46.78
C PRO A 7 -44.34 -31.52 -45.42
N GLY A 8 -43.81 -30.29 -45.39
CA GLY A 8 -43.36 -29.63 -44.16
C GLY A 8 -44.54 -29.23 -43.27
N LEU A 9 -44.51 -29.67 -42.02
CA LEU A 9 -45.39 -29.19 -40.96
C LEU A 9 -44.97 -27.78 -40.55
N LEU A 10 -45.84 -26.80 -40.82
CA LEU A 10 -45.73 -25.43 -40.32
C LEU A 10 -46.13 -25.41 -38.84
N LEU A 11 -45.17 -25.11 -37.95
CA LEU A 11 -45.44 -24.77 -36.55
C LEU A 11 -45.96 -23.33 -36.45
N PRO A 12 -46.99 -23.04 -35.65
CA PRO A 12 -47.46 -21.66 -35.45
C PRO A 12 -46.45 -20.85 -34.64
N PRO A 13 -46.38 -19.51 -34.82
CA PRO A 13 -45.52 -18.67 -34.01
C PRO A 13 -45.98 -18.66 -32.55
N PRO A 14 -45.05 -18.65 -31.57
CA PRO A 14 -45.41 -18.66 -30.16
C PRO A 14 -46.14 -17.37 -29.76
N SER A 15 -47.16 -17.53 -28.91
CA SER A 15 -47.99 -16.43 -28.39
C SER A 15 -47.14 -15.40 -27.65
N PRO A 16 -47.39 -14.08 -27.83
CA PRO A 16 -46.64 -13.00 -27.17
C PRO A 16 -46.70 -13.06 -25.64
N LEU A 17 -47.68 -13.76 -25.06
CA LEU A 17 -47.78 -13.99 -23.61
C LEU A 17 -46.66 -14.89 -23.06
N LEU A 18 -46.18 -15.86 -23.84
CA LEU A 18 -45.07 -16.74 -23.43
C LEU A 18 -43.72 -16.01 -23.47
N LEU A 19 -43.56 -15.02 -24.37
CA LEU A 19 -42.40 -14.14 -24.39
C LEU A 19 -42.37 -13.23 -23.16
N LEU A 20 -43.51 -12.65 -22.77
CA LEU A 20 -43.62 -11.81 -21.56
C LEU A 20 -43.34 -12.59 -20.26
N LEU A 21 -43.78 -13.86 -20.17
CA LEU A 21 -43.44 -14.74 -19.04
C LEU A 21 -41.96 -15.13 -19.02
N GLY A 22 -41.30 -15.27 -20.19
CA GLY A 22 -39.86 -15.47 -20.28
C GLY A 22 -39.05 -14.26 -19.78
N PHE A 23 -39.51 -13.04 -20.09
CA PHE A 23 -38.87 -11.81 -19.60
C PHE A 23 -39.01 -11.61 -18.08
N LEU A 24 -40.12 -12.07 -17.47
CA LEU A 24 -40.34 -11.96 -16.02
C LEU A 24 -39.54 -12.99 -15.19
N VAL A 25 -38.99 -14.04 -15.79
CA VAL A 25 -38.17 -15.06 -15.10
C VAL A 25 -36.67 -14.76 -15.19
N LEU A 26 -36.25 -13.85 -16.09
CA LEU A 26 -34.85 -13.40 -16.24
C LEU A 26 -34.47 -12.25 -15.29
N ASP A 27 -35.42 -11.72 -14.52
CA ASP A 27 -35.18 -10.64 -13.55
C ASP A 27 -34.78 -11.18 -12.16
N ARG A 28 -34.14 -12.35 -12.12
CA ARG A 28 -33.19 -12.65 -11.04
C ARG A 28 -31.94 -11.85 -11.33
N GLY A 29 -32.01 -10.57 -11.00
CA GLY A 29 -30.83 -9.74 -10.83
C GLY A 29 -29.86 -10.50 -9.93
N CYS A 30 -28.80 -11.04 -10.53
CA CYS A 30 -27.53 -11.12 -9.83
C CYS A 30 -27.23 -9.66 -9.49
N THR A 31 -27.61 -9.24 -8.29
CA THR A 31 -26.89 -8.19 -7.62
C THR A 31 -25.46 -8.72 -7.56
N ALA A 32 -24.64 -8.30 -8.52
CA ALA A 32 -23.21 -8.37 -8.39
C ALA A 32 -22.95 -7.68 -7.05
N GLN A 33 -22.65 -8.49 -6.05
CA GLN A 33 -22.42 -8.04 -4.70
C GLN A 33 -21.06 -7.34 -4.78
N TYR A 34 -21.07 -6.09 -5.24
CA TYR A 34 -19.92 -5.21 -5.32
C TYR A 34 -19.61 -4.82 -3.88
N SER A 35 -19.02 -5.77 -3.15
CA SER A 35 -18.62 -5.56 -1.76
C SER A 35 -17.38 -4.67 -1.78
N SER A 36 -17.61 -3.46 -1.31
CA SER A 36 -16.72 -2.32 -1.17
C SER A 36 -15.56 -2.64 -0.21
N ASP A 37 -14.51 -3.32 -0.70
CA ASP A 37 -13.19 -3.42 -0.08
C ASP A 37 -12.07 -3.51 -1.15
N LEU A 38 -12.08 -2.64 -2.17
CA LEU A 38 -11.23 -2.78 -3.38
C LEU A 38 -9.72 -2.57 -3.19
N CYS A 39 -9.27 -2.19 -1.99
CA CYS A 39 -7.86 -2.08 -1.66
C CYS A 39 -7.37 -3.26 -0.82
N ASN A 40 -8.25 -3.92 -0.08
CA ASN A 40 -7.92 -4.99 0.83
C ASN A 40 -8.61 -6.27 0.37
N TRP A 41 -7.86 -7.30 0.06
CA TRP A 41 -8.45 -8.57 -0.34
C TRP A 41 -8.33 -9.60 0.78
N LYS A 42 -9.44 -10.30 1.05
CA LYS A 42 -9.50 -11.41 1.98
C LYS A 42 -10.18 -12.59 1.32
N GLY A 43 -9.51 -13.75 1.28
CA GLY A 43 -10.03 -14.96 0.65
C GLY A 43 -9.63 -16.23 1.39
N SER A 44 -10.21 -17.37 0.97
CA SER A 44 -9.93 -18.70 1.52
C SER A 44 -9.58 -19.68 0.40
N GLY A 45 -8.51 -20.45 0.54
CA GLY A 45 -8.16 -21.50 -0.43
C GLY A 45 -9.13 -22.71 -0.41
N LEU A 46 -9.94 -22.85 0.64
CA LEU A 46 -10.89 -23.98 0.80
C LEU A 46 -12.18 -23.85 -0.01
N THR A 47 -12.43 -22.68 -0.63
CA THR A 47 -13.67 -22.46 -1.40
C THR A 47 -13.61 -23.01 -2.82
N HIS A 48 -12.45 -23.51 -3.26
CA HIS A 48 -12.24 -24.06 -4.60
C HIS A 48 -12.50 -25.57 -4.62
N GLU A 49 -13.09 -26.07 -5.71
CA GLU A 49 -13.28 -27.50 -5.93
C GLU A 49 -11.90 -28.19 -6.04
N SER A 50 -11.67 -29.18 -5.19
CA SER A 50 -10.39 -29.89 -4.98
C SER A 50 -9.76 -30.54 -6.23
N HIS A 51 -10.47 -30.56 -7.36
CA HIS A 51 -10.03 -31.18 -8.61
C HIS A 51 -9.48 -30.21 -9.66
N ARG A 52 -9.52 -28.90 -9.40
CA ARG A 52 -8.98 -27.90 -10.32
C ARG A 52 -7.77 -27.22 -9.70
N LYS A 53 -6.61 -27.30 -10.37
CA LYS A 53 -5.45 -26.44 -10.10
C LYS A 53 -5.77 -25.02 -10.59
N ASP A 54 -6.81 -24.42 -10.02
CA ASP A 54 -7.25 -23.09 -10.41
C ASP A 54 -6.33 -22.05 -9.75
N VAL A 55 -5.90 -21.10 -10.55
CA VAL A 55 -5.15 -19.92 -10.10
C VAL A 55 -6.15 -18.78 -9.98
N GLU A 56 -6.35 -18.29 -8.76
CA GLU A 56 -7.31 -17.22 -8.50
C GLU A 56 -6.70 -15.85 -8.83
N GLN A 57 -7.48 -15.00 -9.49
CA GLN A 57 -7.06 -13.67 -9.93
C GLN A 57 -7.61 -12.62 -8.98
N VAL A 58 -6.72 -11.89 -8.30
CA VAL A 58 -7.08 -10.80 -7.40
C VAL A 58 -6.80 -9.48 -8.09
N TYR A 59 -7.80 -8.60 -8.20
CA TYR A 59 -7.67 -7.30 -8.86
C TYR A 59 -7.86 -6.17 -7.86
N LEU A 60 -6.85 -5.32 -7.72
CA LEU A 60 -6.84 -4.22 -6.76
C LEU A 60 -6.46 -2.92 -7.44
N ARG A 61 -7.25 -1.87 -7.22
CA ARG A 61 -7.08 -0.56 -7.88
C ARG A 61 -6.80 0.55 -6.87
N CYS A 62 -5.75 0.37 -6.07
CA CYS A 62 -5.37 1.31 -5.01
C CYS A 62 -3.86 1.56 -5.02
N SER A 63 -3.43 2.64 -4.37
CA SER A 63 -2.01 2.93 -4.14
C SER A 63 -1.46 2.17 -2.93
N GLU A 64 -2.30 1.68 -2.04
CA GLU A 64 -1.91 0.88 -0.88
C GLU A 64 -3.07 -0.03 -0.45
N GLY A 65 -2.75 -1.10 0.28
CA GLY A 65 -3.75 -2.00 0.85
C GLY A 65 -3.15 -3.31 1.35
N THR A 66 -4.00 -4.32 1.56
CA THR A 66 -3.60 -5.60 2.18
C THR A 66 -4.13 -6.82 1.43
N ILE A 67 -3.41 -7.93 1.57
CA ILE A 67 -3.81 -9.27 1.13
C ILE A 67 -3.84 -10.18 2.36
N GLU A 68 -4.95 -10.89 2.57
CA GLU A 68 -5.07 -11.94 3.57
C GLU A 68 -5.67 -13.22 2.94
N TRP A 69 -4.85 -14.25 2.80
CA TRP A 69 -5.26 -15.53 2.25
C TRP A 69 -5.27 -16.62 3.34
N MET A 70 -6.46 -17.05 3.74
CA MET A 70 -6.65 -18.09 4.75
C MET A 70 -6.65 -19.46 4.09
N TYR A 71 -6.03 -20.44 4.74
CA TYR A 71 -5.91 -21.81 4.23
C TYR A 71 -5.42 -21.84 2.76
N PRO A 72 -4.22 -21.30 2.47
CA PRO A 72 -3.69 -21.23 1.10
C PRO A 72 -3.77 -22.58 0.38
N THR A 73 -4.30 -22.60 -0.84
CA THR A 73 -4.36 -23.79 -1.70
C THR A 73 -4.28 -23.36 -3.17
N GLY A 74 -3.41 -23.98 -3.97
CA GLY A 74 -3.19 -23.55 -5.35
C GLY A 74 -2.33 -22.28 -5.41
N ALA A 75 -2.77 -21.27 -6.16
CA ALA A 75 -2.03 -20.01 -6.29
C ALA A 75 -2.93 -18.80 -6.55
N LEU A 76 -2.42 -17.61 -6.24
CA LEU A 76 -3.03 -16.31 -6.54
C LEU A 76 -2.15 -15.52 -7.54
N ILE A 77 -2.79 -14.84 -8.49
CA ILE A 77 -2.17 -13.77 -9.28
C ILE A 77 -2.75 -12.43 -8.79
N ILE A 78 -1.89 -11.57 -8.26
CA ILE A 78 -2.29 -10.26 -7.72
C ILE A 78 -2.03 -9.18 -8.78
N ASN A 79 -3.11 -8.60 -9.29
CA ASN A 79 -3.12 -7.55 -10.29
C ASN A 79 -3.32 -6.19 -9.61
N LEU A 80 -2.20 -5.52 -9.31
CA LEU A 80 -2.20 -4.18 -8.72
C LEU A 80 -2.31 -3.11 -9.82
N ARG A 81 -3.14 -2.09 -9.60
CA ARG A 81 -3.25 -0.93 -10.49
C ARG A 81 -3.33 0.38 -9.70
N PRO A 82 -2.56 1.42 -10.06
CA PRO A 82 -2.71 2.72 -9.43
C PRO A 82 -4.09 3.31 -9.73
N ASN A 83 -4.64 4.08 -8.79
CA ASN A 83 -5.95 4.72 -8.96
C ASN A 83 -5.88 5.94 -9.92
N ILE A 84 -4.69 6.47 -10.17
CA ILE A 84 -4.48 7.59 -11.09
C ILE A 84 -4.12 7.13 -12.50
N ILE A 85 -4.74 7.76 -13.50
CA ILE A 85 -4.46 7.53 -14.92
C ILE A 85 -3.14 8.24 -15.24
N SER A 86 -2.01 7.56 -15.06
CA SER A 86 -0.70 8.05 -15.47
C SER A 86 -0.24 7.30 -16.71
N SER A 87 0.22 8.04 -17.72
CA SER A 87 0.65 7.54 -19.03
C SER A 87 1.97 6.75 -19.01
N SER A 88 2.64 6.62 -17.86
CA SER A 88 3.89 5.87 -17.75
C SER A 88 3.89 4.93 -16.53
N TYR A 89 3.41 3.69 -16.74
CA TYR A 89 3.56 2.58 -15.78
C TYR A 89 5.03 2.33 -15.37
N LYS A 90 6.00 2.78 -16.18
CA LYS A 90 7.45 2.65 -15.95
C LYS A 90 7.96 3.44 -14.73
N HIS A 91 7.18 4.39 -14.23
CA HIS A 91 7.59 5.26 -13.12
C HIS A 91 7.04 4.79 -11.76
N TRP A 92 6.38 3.64 -11.71
CA TRP A 92 5.83 3.10 -10.48
C TRP A 92 6.73 2.01 -9.90
N THR A 93 6.88 2.05 -8.59
CA THR A 93 7.54 1.02 -7.80
C THR A 93 6.46 0.35 -6.94
N VAL A 94 6.42 -0.98 -6.96
CA VAL A 94 5.57 -1.77 -6.07
C VAL A 94 6.45 -2.22 -4.92
N CYS A 95 6.00 -1.98 -3.70
CA CYS A 95 6.63 -2.48 -2.49
C CYS A 95 5.64 -3.39 -1.75
N ILE A 96 6.11 -4.52 -1.24
CA ILE A 96 5.33 -5.41 -0.37
C ILE A 96 6.01 -5.60 0.98
N LYS A 97 5.22 -5.71 2.04
CA LYS A 97 5.68 -6.02 3.40
C LYS A 97 4.89 -7.21 3.93
N PRO A 98 5.47 -8.43 3.92
CA PRO A 98 4.87 -9.59 4.55
C PRO A 98 4.65 -9.40 6.06
N TYR A 99 3.56 -9.95 6.58
CA TYR A 99 3.34 -9.96 8.03
C TYR A 99 4.29 -10.91 8.74
N LYS A 100 4.64 -10.59 9.99
CA LYS A 100 5.52 -11.41 10.85
C LYS A 100 5.08 -12.87 10.98
N ASN A 101 3.77 -13.11 10.95
CA ASN A 101 3.14 -14.43 11.08
C ASN A 101 2.56 -14.95 9.76
N SER A 102 2.94 -14.36 8.62
CA SER A 102 2.54 -14.85 7.30
C SER A 102 3.09 -16.25 7.07
N ALA A 103 2.22 -17.20 6.72
CA ALA A 103 2.57 -18.59 6.53
C ALA A 103 1.69 -19.25 5.46
N GLY A 104 2.11 -20.42 4.97
CA GLY A 104 1.36 -21.25 4.03
C GLY A 104 1.53 -20.91 2.55
N ALA A 105 2.33 -19.91 2.19
CA ALA A 105 2.63 -19.61 0.79
C ALA A 105 3.97 -18.88 0.62
N ASN A 106 4.54 -19.01 -0.57
CA ASN A 106 5.67 -18.22 -1.05
C ASN A 106 5.16 -17.09 -1.96
N ILE A 107 5.85 -15.95 -1.96
CA ILE A 107 5.54 -14.81 -2.81
C ILE A 107 6.64 -14.66 -3.86
N TYR A 108 6.24 -14.59 -5.12
CA TYR A 108 7.12 -14.49 -6.28
C TYR A 108 6.78 -13.26 -7.13
N LEU A 109 7.80 -12.78 -7.83
CA LEU A 109 7.67 -11.90 -8.97
C LEU A 109 7.59 -12.76 -10.24
N GLU A 110 6.47 -12.69 -10.96
CA GLU A 110 6.24 -13.40 -12.22
C GLU A 110 6.47 -12.46 -13.40
N LYS A 111 7.27 -12.91 -14.37
CA LYS A 111 7.40 -12.25 -15.66
C LYS A 111 7.55 -13.29 -16.76
N THR A 112 6.63 -13.28 -17.73
CA THR A 112 6.70 -14.14 -18.92
C THR A 112 6.84 -15.64 -18.60
N GLY A 113 6.24 -16.09 -17.50
CA GLY A 113 6.31 -17.48 -17.01
C GLY A 113 7.49 -17.79 -16.10
N GLU A 114 8.44 -16.87 -15.91
CA GLU A 114 9.54 -17.03 -14.95
C GLU A 114 9.14 -16.52 -13.57
N LEU A 115 9.39 -17.32 -12.52
CA LEU A 115 9.11 -16.97 -11.14
C LEU A 115 10.41 -16.66 -10.39
N LYS A 116 10.53 -15.43 -9.85
CA LYS A 116 11.61 -15.03 -8.96
C LYS A 116 11.07 -14.90 -7.53
N LEU A 117 11.60 -15.68 -6.60
CA LEU A 117 11.20 -15.63 -5.19
C LEU A 117 11.47 -14.23 -4.59
N LEU A 118 10.44 -13.65 -3.98
CA LEU A 118 10.52 -12.39 -3.23
C LEU A 118 10.54 -12.66 -1.72
N ALA A 119 9.60 -13.47 -1.23
CA ALA A 119 9.48 -13.82 0.18
C ALA A 119 9.12 -15.30 0.33
N GLN A 120 9.82 -16.00 1.22
CA GLN A 120 9.64 -17.43 1.49
C GLN A 120 8.81 -17.65 2.77
N GLU A 121 8.00 -18.70 2.80
CA GLU A 121 7.39 -19.18 4.05
C GLU A 121 8.48 -19.50 5.08
N GLY A 122 8.31 -18.99 6.31
CA GLY A 122 9.26 -19.23 7.40
C GLY A 122 10.50 -18.36 7.36
N ASP A 123 10.65 -17.46 6.38
CA ASP A 123 11.59 -16.35 6.50
C ASP A 123 11.08 -15.39 7.57
N HIS A 124 11.58 -15.59 8.79
CA HIS A 124 11.22 -14.81 9.96
C HIS A 124 11.90 -13.44 9.99
N SER A 125 12.33 -12.88 8.86
CA SER A 125 12.74 -11.47 8.75
C SER A 125 11.49 -10.58 8.68
N PRO A 126 10.90 -10.15 9.81
CA PRO A 126 9.50 -9.74 9.90
C PRO A 126 9.21 -8.35 9.34
N THR A 127 10.18 -7.74 8.68
CA THR A 127 10.22 -6.30 8.39
C THR A 127 10.85 -6.00 7.05
N ARG A 128 11.29 -7.02 6.30
CA ARG A 128 11.90 -6.79 5.00
C ARG A 128 10.84 -6.35 4.00
N VAL A 129 10.92 -5.09 3.59
CA VAL A 129 10.13 -4.57 2.48
C VAL A 129 10.81 -4.99 1.18
N HIS A 130 10.04 -5.57 0.26
CA HIS A 130 10.51 -5.97 -1.06
C HIS A 130 9.94 -5.02 -2.11
N CYS A 131 10.79 -4.24 -2.75
CA CYS A 131 10.40 -3.28 -3.77
C CYS A 131 10.91 -3.70 -5.16
N PHE A 132 10.07 -3.52 -6.18
CA PHE A 132 10.40 -3.77 -7.58
C PHE A 132 9.67 -2.76 -8.47
N ASN A 133 10.22 -2.46 -9.64
CA ASN A 133 9.55 -1.59 -10.60
C ASN A 133 8.36 -2.33 -11.22
N PHE A 134 7.29 -1.59 -11.53
CA PHE A 134 6.06 -2.15 -12.06
C PHE A 134 6.25 -2.90 -13.40
N ASP A 135 7.29 -2.60 -14.17
CA ASP A 135 7.64 -3.27 -15.44
C ASP A 135 8.48 -4.55 -15.26
N GLN A 136 8.88 -4.87 -14.03
CA GLN A 136 9.63 -6.08 -13.70
C GLN A 136 8.76 -7.33 -13.55
N GLY A 137 7.44 -7.21 -13.39
CA GLY A 137 6.54 -8.37 -13.30
C GLY A 137 5.31 -8.15 -12.43
N GLY A 138 4.45 -9.17 -12.37
CA GLY A 138 3.29 -9.24 -11.48
C GLY A 138 3.59 -10.04 -10.21
N LEU A 139 2.72 -9.92 -9.21
CA LEU A 139 2.83 -10.72 -7.97
C LEU A 139 2.12 -12.07 -8.16
N PHE A 140 2.84 -13.15 -7.89
CA PHE A 140 2.33 -14.52 -7.87
C PHE A 140 2.54 -15.12 -6.49
N VAL A 141 1.49 -15.64 -5.88
CA VAL A 141 1.52 -16.20 -4.52
C VAL A 141 1.14 -17.68 -4.60
N GLU A 142 2.05 -18.57 -4.25
CA GLU A 142 1.84 -20.01 -4.38
C GLU A 142 1.76 -20.67 -3.01
N ALA A 143 0.69 -21.43 -2.77
CA ALA A 143 0.54 -22.17 -1.53
C ALA A 143 1.62 -23.24 -1.39
N THR A 144 2.22 -23.35 -0.20
CA THR A 144 3.13 -24.44 0.10
C THR A 144 2.35 -25.72 0.42
N PRO A 145 2.90 -26.91 0.14
CA PRO A 145 2.23 -28.17 0.44
C PRO A 145 1.82 -28.25 1.91
N GLN A 146 0.51 -28.39 2.16
CA GLN A 146 -0.03 -28.44 3.50
C GLN A 146 0.30 -29.79 4.16
N GLN A 147 1.09 -29.76 5.23
CA GLN A 147 1.53 -30.95 5.96
C GLN A 147 0.62 -31.29 7.16
N ASP A 148 -0.20 -30.33 7.62
CA ASP A 148 -1.06 -30.45 8.78
C ASP A 148 -2.41 -29.73 8.57
N ILE A 149 -3.37 -29.94 9.47
CA ILE A 149 -4.66 -29.24 9.46
C ILE A 149 -4.58 -27.86 10.14
N SER A 150 -3.38 -27.33 10.36
CA SER A 150 -3.20 -26.07 11.07
C SER A 150 -3.77 -24.91 10.27
N ARG A 151 -4.25 -23.89 10.98
CA ARG A 151 -4.70 -22.65 10.34
C ARG A 151 -3.48 -21.85 9.92
N LYS A 152 -3.19 -21.84 8.62
CA LYS A 152 -2.18 -20.97 8.00
C LYS A 152 -2.86 -19.76 7.33
N ILE A 153 -2.22 -18.61 7.44
CA ILE A 153 -2.67 -17.37 6.81
C ILE A 153 -1.46 -16.73 6.14
N THR A 154 -1.52 -16.59 4.81
CA THR A 154 -0.56 -15.77 4.08
C THR A 154 -1.07 -14.34 4.07
N GLY A 155 -0.28 -13.39 4.55
CA GLY A 155 -0.69 -12.00 4.56
C GLY A 155 0.45 -11.03 4.38
N PHE A 156 0.18 -9.97 3.62
CA PHE A 156 1.14 -8.90 3.36
C PHE A 156 0.42 -7.60 3.00
N GLN A 157 1.12 -6.48 3.22
CA GLN A 157 0.71 -5.15 2.77
C GLN A 157 1.38 -4.85 1.43
N TYR A 158 0.76 -4.00 0.62
CA TYR A 158 1.36 -3.49 -0.62
C TYR A 158 1.22 -1.97 -0.72
N GLU A 159 2.18 -1.34 -1.39
CA GLU A 159 2.19 0.08 -1.75
C GLU A 159 2.69 0.28 -3.19
N LEU A 160 2.13 1.26 -3.89
CA LEU A 160 2.52 1.72 -5.22
C LEU A 160 3.04 3.15 -5.10
N ILE A 161 4.34 3.32 -5.33
CA ILE A 161 5.05 4.58 -5.16
C ILE A 161 5.39 5.16 -6.54
N SER A 162 5.08 6.43 -6.76
CA SER A 162 5.41 7.14 -8.00
C SER A 162 6.78 7.80 -7.90
N LYS A 163 7.69 7.50 -8.84
CA LYS A 163 9.00 8.16 -8.95
C LYS A 163 8.92 9.67 -9.22
N GLY A 164 7.74 10.22 -9.54
CA GLY A 164 7.57 11.64 -9.87
C GLY A 164 7.41 12.58 -8.67
N MET A 165 7.20 12.06 -7.45
CA MET A 165 7.02 12.90 -6.26
C MET A 165 8.36 13.08 -5.52
N ALA A 166 8.78 14.34 -5.36
CA ALA A 166 10.10 14.71 -4.80
C ALA A 166 10.36 14.14 -3.39
N SER A 167 9.32 13.91 -2.59
CA SER A 167 9.42 13.32 -1.25
C SER A 167 9.84 11.84 -1.29
N ASP A 168 9.38 11.09 -2.28
CA ASP A 168 9.61 9.63 -2.38
C ASP A 168 10.97 9.31 -3.01
N LEU A 169 11.46 10.20 -3.88
CA LEU A 169 12.82 10.11 -4.44
C LEU A 169 13.90 10.28 -3.35
N HIS A 170 13.64 11.05 -2.30
CA HIS A 170 14.63 11.33 -1.25
C HIS A 170 14.83 10.12 -0.31
N MET A 171 13.75 9.38 -0.01
CA MET A 171 13.81 8.10 0.72
C MET A 171 14.68 7.06 0.00
N ILE A 172 14.66 7.06 -1.34
CA ILE A 172 15.31 6.03 -2.17
C ILE A 172 16.73 6.42 -2.60
N SER A 173 17.02 7.71 -2.86
CA SER A 173 18.26 8.13 -3.53
C SER A 173 19.35 8.68 -2.61
N ALA A 174 19.02 9.25 -1.44
CA ALA A 174 20.00 9.86 -0.54
C ALA A 174 19.45 9.98 0.90
N PRO A 175 19.36 8.86 1.64
CA PRO A 175 18.49 8.76 2.81
C PRO A 175 18.92 9.57 4.03
N CYS A 176 20.21 9.95 4.14
CA CYS A 176 20.76 10.55 5.36
C CYS A 176 21.42 11.92 5.16
N ARG A 177 21.20 12.58 4.01
CA ARG A 177 21.70 13.95 3.82
C ARG A 177 20.72 14.96 4.43
N PRO A 178 21.22 16.09 4.96
CA PRO A 178 20.36 17.21 5.32
C PRO A 178 19.55 17.69 4.09
N CYS A 179 18.27 17.99 4.31
CA CYS A 179 17.44 18.63 3.30
C CYS A 179 17.92 20.05 3.02
N SER A 180 17.89 20.46 1.75
CA SER A 180 18.05 21.85 1.34
C SER A 180 16.81 22.69 1.67
N ASP A 181 16.95 24.02 1.68
CA ASP A 181 15.85 24.94 1.97
C ASP A 181 14.64 24.69 1.06
N THR A 182 14.86 24.49 -0.25
CA THR A 182 13.79 24.18 -1.20
C THR A 182 13.12 22.85 -0.89
N GLU A 183 13.87 21.84 -0.47
CA GLU A 183 13.32 20.54 -0.10
C GLU A 183 12.49 20.61 1.17
N VAL A 184 12.95 21.36 2.18
CA VAL A 184 12.17 21.60 3.40
C VAL A 184 10.84 22.29 3.07
N LEU A 185 10.89 23.37 2.27
CA LEU A 185 9.70 24.13 1.89
C LEU A 185 8.70 23.27 1.10
N LEU A 186 9.17 22.43 0.18
CA LEU A 186 8.32 21.49 -0.56
C LEU A 186 7.76 20.39 0.35
N ALA A 187 8.59 19.81 1.23
CA ALA A 187 8.19 18.73 2.13
C ALA A 187 7.04 19.16 3.05
N VAL A 188 7.09 20.38 3.59
CA VAL A 188 6.00 20.95 4.39
C VAL A 188 4.66 20.93 3.65
N CYS A 189 4.68 21.11 2.33
CA CYS A 189 3.48 21.18 1.50
C CYS A 189 3.01 19.82 0.96
N SER A 190 3.89 18.81 0.90
CA SER A 190 3.56 17.51 0.29
C SER A 190 3.52 16.33 1.26
N SER A 191 4.21 16.44 2.40
CA SER A 191 4.33 15.36 3.40
C SER A 191 2.97 14.94 3.98
N ASP A 192 2.90 13.69 4.44
CA ASP A 192 1.71 13.13 5.09
C ASP A 192 1.54 13.68 6.50
N PHE A 193 2.66 14.00 7.15
CA PHE A 193 2.67 14.72 8.42
C PHE A 193 3.70 15.84 8.44
N VAL A 194 3.36 16.89 9.18
CA VAL A 194 4.23 18.03 9.49
C VAL A 194 3.95 18.45 10.92
N VAL A 195 4.93 18.27 11.80
CA VAL A 195 4.78 18.52 13.24
C VAL A 195 5.99 19.28 13.79
N ARG A 196 5.75 20.16 14.77
CA ARG A 196 6.80 20.78 15.59
C ARG A 196 6.88 20.05 16.92
N GLY A 197 8.09 19.69 17.31
CA GLY A 197 8.32 18.93 18.54
C GLY A 197 9.77 18.88 18.97
N THR A 198 10.01 18.14 20.05
CA THR A 198 11.34 17.85 20.60
C THR A 198 11.59 16.34 20.60
N ILE A 199 12.85 15.94 20.44
CA ILE A 199 13.24 14.52 20.54
C ILE A 199 13.26 14.12 22.01
N GLN A 200 12.42 13.15 22.40
CA GLN A 200 12.40 12.60 23.75
C GLN A 200 13.44 11.48 23.90
N SER A 201 13.49 10.57 22.94
CA SER A 201 14.43 9.43 22.94
C SER A 201 14.64 8.89 21.53
N VAL A 202 15.74 8.16 21.35
CA VAL A 202 16.04 7.40 20.13
C VAL A 202 16.40 5.98 20.51
N ILE A 203 15.73 5.01 19.89
CA ILE A 203 15.95 3.57 20.08
C ILE A 203 16.37 2.97 18.74
N ASN A 204 17.46 2.22 18.71
CA ASN A 204 17.93 1.55 17.51
C ASN A 204 17.40 0.12 17.48
N GLU A 205 16.73 -0.25 16.39
CA GLU A 205 16.27 -1.60 16.09
C GLU A 205 17.18 -2.21 15.03
N GLU A 206 18.31 -2.79 15.46
CA GLU A 206 19.34 -3.34 14.58
C GLU A 206 18.79 -4.40 13.61
N ASP A 207 17.87 -5.24 14.08
CA ASP A 207 17.22 -6.26 13.26
C ASP A 207 16.46 -5.68 12.06
N GLN A 208 15.89 -4.47 12.22
CA GLN A 208 15.12 -3.79 11.18
C GLN A 208 15.97 -2.78 10.40
N GLN A 209 17.22 -2.53 10.81
CA GLN A 209 18.07 -1.46 10.30
C GLN A 209 17.40 -0.08 10.40
N ASP A 210 16.56 0.11 11.42
CA ASP A 210 15.80 1.34 11.68
C ASP A 210 16.17 1.95 13.05
N SER A 211 16.04 3.27 13.15
CA SER A 211 16.06 4.03 14.39
C SER A 211 14.66 4.62 14.64
N ILE A 212 14.08 4.32 15.80
CA ILE A 212 12.81 4.88 16.28
C ILE A 212 13.10 6.15 17.08
N ILE A 213 12.54 7.26 16.64
CA ILE A 213 12.61 8.57 17.28
C ILE A 213 11.27 8.81 17.98
N SER A 214 11.28 8.84 19.31
CA SER A 214 10.10 9.25 20.09
C SER A 214 10.10 10.77 20.23
N ILE A 215 9.00 11.41 19.84
CA ILE A 215 8.87 12.86 19.83
C ILE A 215 7.73 13.32 20.73
N ASN A 216 8.00 14.40 21.47
CA ASN A 216 6.97 15.21 22.10
C ASN A 216 6.56 16.31 21.12
N ILE A 217 5.27 16.38 20.81
CA ILE A 217 4.71 17.27 19.79
C ILE A 217 4.05 18.45 20.48
N ASN A 218 4.56 19.64 20.15
CA ASN A 218 3.98 20.90 20.60
C ASN A 218 2.87 21.36 19.65
N ARG A 219 3.00 21.05 18.34
CA ARG A 219 2.07 21.50 17.32
C ARG A 219 2.02 20.58 16.11
N ILE A 220 0.80 20.31 15.62
CA ILE A 220 0.55 19.57 14.40
C ILE A 220 0.07 20.55 13.33
N TYR A 221 0.85 20.71 12.24
CA TYR A 221 0.43 21.51 11.09
C TYR A 221 -0.34 20.68 10.07
N ARG A 222 0.05 19.41 9.92
CA ARG A 222 -0.58 18.47 9.01
C ARG A 222 -0.45 17.05 9.52
N GLN A 223 -1.51 16.27 9.34
CA GLN A 223 -1.52 14.84 9.60
C GLN A 223 -2.63 14.17 8.80
N LYS A 224 -2.26 13.39 7.77
CA LYS A 224 -3.24 12.63 6.96
C LYS A 224 -3.86 11.47 7.75
N THR A 225 -3.06 10.77 8.54
CA THR A 225 -3.47 9.60 9.34
C THR A 225 -3.16 9.84 10.82
N ARG A 226 -4.10 9.52 11.73
CA ARG A 226 -3.97 9.76 13.17
C ARG A 226 -2.99 8.76 13.85
N ILE A 227 -1.70 9.03 13.70
CA ILE A 227 -0.55 8.31 14.29
C ILE A 227 0.05 8.97 15.54
N PHE A 228 -0.37 10.21 15.81
CA PHE A 228 0.06 10.99 16.96
C PHE A 228 -1.12 11.03 17.91
N HIS A 229 -0.86 10.86 19.20
CA HIS A 229 -1.91 10.74 20.22
C HIS A 229 -1.66 11.75 21.33
N SER A 230 -2.72 12.31 21.89
CA SER A 230 -2.63 13.16 23.08
C SER A 230 -2.46 12.29 24.31
N ALA A 231 -1.44 12.55 25.13
CA ALA A 231 -1.38 11.98 26.47
C ALA A 231 -2.49 12.62 27.32
N GLU A 232 -3.37 11.79 27.89
CA GLU A 232 -4.59 12.24 28.59
C GLU A 232 -4.28 13.12 29.82
N GLU A 233 -3.11 12.95 30.44
CA GLU A 233 -2.74 13.64 31.67
C GLU A 233 -2.02 14.98 31.46
N SER A 234 -1.35 15.19 30.32
CA SER A 234 -0.53 16.39 30.07
C SER A 234 -1.03 17.25 28.91
N GLY A 235 -1.97 16.76 28.11
CA GLY A 235 -2.39 17.41 26.86
C GLY A 235 -1.27 17.52 25.81
N GLN A 236 -0.09 16.95 26.09
CA GLN A 236 1.01 16.91 25.14
C GLN A 236 0.82 15.75 24.18
N TRP A 237 0.95 16.04 22.88
CA TRP A 237 0.89 15.02 21.85
C TRP A 237 2.21 14.27 21.80
N GLN A 238 2.15 12.97 21.59
CA GLN A 238 3.32 12.10 21.47
C GLN A 238 3.19 11.23 20.23
N GLY A 239 4.33 10.78 19.73
CA GLY A 239 4.38 9.65 18.83
C GLY A 239 5.78 9.30 18.37
N GLN A 240 5.84 8.37 17.43
CA GLN A 240 7.08 7.75 16.99
C GLN A 240 7.26 7.93 15.48
N ILE A 241 8.49 8.20 15.09
CA ILE A 241 8.90 8.30 13.68
C ILE A 241 10.11 7.39 13.46
N LYS A 242 10.15 6.68 12.35
CA LYS A 242 11.26 5.81 11.95
C LYS A 242 12.18 6.50 10.96
N THR A 243 13.46 6.21 11.04
CA THR A 243 14.47 6.54 10.01
C THR A 243 15.48 5.41 9.90
N LEU A 244 16.34 5.41 8.88
CA LEU A 244 17.36 4.36 8.73
C LEU A 244 18.42 4.47 9.82
N LEU A 245 18.84 3.32 10.37
CA LEU A 245 19.87 3.23 11.39
C LEU A 245 21.19 3.88 10.98
N GLN A 246 21.57 3.73 9.70
CA GLN A 246 22.78 4.32 9.13
C GLN A 246 22.81 5.86 9.15
N CYS A 247 21.65 6.51 9.35
CA CYS A 247 21.60 7.97 9.48
C CYS A 247 22.14 8.45 10.84
N GLY A 248 22.35 7.55 11.82
CA GLY A 248 23.05 7.85 13.06
C GLY A 248 22.37 8.94 13.90
N VAL A 249 21.04 8.97 13.90
CA VAL A 249 20.28 9.98 14.64
C VAL A 249 20.53 9.84 16.14
N LYS A 250 20.67 10.99 16.81
CA LYS A 250 20.91 11.08 18.24
C LYS A 250 19.85 11.96 18.88
N PRO A 251 19.53 11.74 20.17
CA PRO A 251 18.80 12.73 20.96
C PRO A 251 19.51 14.08 20.88
N GLY A 252 18.74 15.15 20.70
CA GLY A 252 19.27 16.50 20.58
C GLY A 252 18.30 17.52 21.14
N ASP A 253 18.86 18.57 21.75
CA ASP A 253 18.06 19.62 22.37
C ASP A 253 17.45 20.59 21.34
N GLY A 254 16.29 21.13 21.73
CA GLY A 254 15.58 22.18 21.01
C GLY A 254 14.42 21.67 20.15
N ASP A 255 13.74 22.63 19.52
CA ASP A 255 12.57 22.36 18.68
C ASP A 255 12.99 22.06 17.24
N PHE A 256 12.36 21.04 16.68
CA PHE A 256 12.52 20.61 15.30
C PHE A 256 11.17 20.65 14.58
N LEU A 257 11.22 20.88 13.27
CA LEU A 257 10.09 20.63 12.39
C LEU A 257 10.30 19.25 11.76
N PHE A 258 9.45 18.28 12.09
CA PHE A 258 9.49 16.96 11.48
C PHE A 258 8.49 16.89 10.33
N THR A 259 8.99 16.56 9.14
CA THR A 259 8.16 16.22 7.98
C THR A 259 8.40 14.77 7.60
N GLY A 260 7.42 14.13 6.96
CA GLY A 260 7.62 12.76 6.49
C GLY A 260 6.40 12.16 5.81
N SER A 261 6.55 10.90 5.45
CA SER A 261 5.54 10.10 4.74
C SER A 261 5.13 8.89 5.58
N MET A 262 3.95 8.38 5.30
CA MET A 262 3.48 7.10 5.81
C MET A 262 3.93 5.99 4.86
N HIS A 263 4.53 4.94 5.41
CA HIS A 263 4.88 3.72 4.69
C HIS A 263 4.51 2.51 5.53
N PHE A 264 3.63 1.66 5.00
CA PHE A 264 3.07 0.48 5.62
C PHE A 264 2.45 0.75 6.99
N GLY A 265 1.80 1.92 7.13
CA GLY A 265 1.23 2.39 8.40
C GLY A 265 2.25 2.93 9.40
N GLU A 266 3.53 2.98 9.04
CA GLU A 266 4.61 3.53 9.86
C GLU A 266 5.00 4.93 9.39
N ALA A 267 5.20 5.85 10.33
CA ALA A 267 5.67 7.20 10.02
C ALA A 267 7.17 7.17 9.74
N ARG A 268 7.61 7.58 8.54
CA ARG A 268 9.02 7.65 8.18
C ARG A 268 9.48 9.09 8.01
N LEU A 269 10.64 9.40 8.57
CA LEU A 269 11.19 10.74 8.60
C LEU A 269 11.66 11.18 7.20
N GLY A 270 11.20 12.34 6.74
CA GLY A 270 11.69 13.03 5.54
C GLY A 270 12.74 14.09 5.90
N CYS A 271 12.31 15.25 6.39
CA CYS A 271 13.19 16.33 6.84
C CYS A 271 12.99 16.65 8.33
N ALA A 272 14.07 17.06 9.00
CA ALA A 272 14.06 17.45 10.40
C ALA A 272 14.92 18.71 10.70
N PRO A 273 14.69 19.85 10.03
CA PRO A 273 15.43 21.07 10.38
C PRO A 273 15.08 21.55 11.80
N ARG A 274 15.99 22.31 12.40
CA ARG A 274 15.65 23.07 13.61
C ARG A 274 14.53 24.07 13.27
N PHE A 275 13.59 24.23 14.19
CA PHE A 275 12.41 25.05 13.93
C PHE A 275 12.77 26.53 13.62
N LYS A 276 13.79 27.06 14.29
CA LYS A 276 14.30 28.43 14.02
C LYS A 276 14.84 28.60 12.60
N ASP A 277 15.53 27.58 12.07
CA ASP A 277 16.06 27.61 10.71
C ASP A 277 14.93 27.55 9.69
N PHE A 278 13.91 26.72 9.95
CA PHE A 278 12.68 26.68 9.16
C PHE A 278 11.95 28.03 9.13
N GLN A 279 11.77 28.67 10.29
CA GLN A 279 11.10 29.98 10.35
C GLN A 279 11.83 31.04 9.50
N ARG A 280 13.17 31.05 9.53
CA ARG A 280 13.98 31.94 8.68
C ARG A 280 13.73 31.68 7.20
N MET A 281 13.91 30.43 6.74
CA MET A 281 13.75 30.10 5.31
C MET A 281 12.30 30.29 4.82
N TYR A 282 11.30 29.99 5.64
CA TYR A 282 9.89 30.18 5.28
C TYR A 282 9.55 31.66 5.15
N LYS A 283 10.03 32.50 6.09
CA LYS A 283 9.86 33.94 5.99
C LYS A 283 10.52 34.51 4.74
N GLU A 284 11.76 34.13 4.46
CA GLU A 284 12.46 34.57 3.25
C GLU A 284 11.75 34.15 1.95
N ALA A 285 11.22 32.92 1.90
CA ALA A 285 10.45 32.45 0.76
C ALA A 285 9.13 33.21 0.62
N LYS A 286 8.43 33.47 1.73
CA LYS A 286 7.18 34.23 1.76
C LYS A 286 7.37 35.68 1.33
N ASP A 287 8.40 36.35 1.84
CA ASP A 287 8.73 37.73 1.47
C ASP A 287 9.06 37.87 -0.03
N LYS A 288 9.59 36.81 -0.64
CA LYS A 288 9.88 36.72 -2.09
C LYS A 288 8.72 36.18 -2.93
N GLY A 289 7.62 35.76 -2.32
CA GLY A 289 6.50 35.10 -3.02
C GLY A 289 6.86 33.75 -3.64
N LEU A 290 7.85 33.05 -3.09
CA LEU A 290 8.36 31.75 -3.54
C LEU A 290 7.96 30.60 -2.60
N ASN A 291 7.08 30.83 -1.62
CA ASN A 291 6.61 29.78 -0.74
C ASN A 291 5.66 28.82 -1.50
N PRO A 292 5.90 27.49 -1.48
CA PRO A 292 5.06 26.55 -2.25
C PRO A 292 3.64 26.40 -1.69
N CYS A 293 3.44 26.70 -0.41
CA CYS A 293 2.13 26.72 0.25
C CYS A 293 2.14 27.64 1.48
N GLU A 294 0.96 27.90 2.04
CA GLU A 294 0.82 28.58 3.33
C GLU A 294 0.64 27.57 4.47
N ILE A 295 1.38 27.76 5.56
CA ILE A 295 1.18 27.02 6.81
C ILE A 295 0.49 27.89 7.86
N GLY A 296 -0.28 27.24 8.74
CA GLY A 296 -1.00 27.93 9.82
C GLY A 296 -0.07 28.76 10.72
N PRO A 297 -0.55 29.89 11.28
CA PRO A 297 0.28 30.84 12.02
C PRO A 297 0.82 30.25 13.32
N ASP A 298 2.11 30.41 13.60
CA ASP A 298 2.73 30.07 14.90
C ASP A 298 2.05 30.74 16.09
#